data_AF-A0A9Q6S2W6-F1
#
_entry.id   AF-A0A9Q6S2W6-F1
#
_cell.length_a   1.000
_cell.length_b   1.000
_cell.length_c   1.000
_cell.angle_alpha   90.00
_cell.angle_beta   90.00
_cell.angle_gamma   90.00
#
_symmetry.space_group_name_H-M   'P 1'
#
loop_
_entity.id
_entity.type
_entity.pdbx_description
1 polymer ?
#
loop_
_entity_poly.entity_id
_entity_poly.type
_entity_poly.pdbx_seq_one_letter_code
_entity_poly.pdbx_strand_id
1 'polypeptide(L)'
;MPAFAAAQENAGAASSAASTSDAASGVPAANDFDARQKTLDSRTAENDYRYGVAQHNCYSKFFVNHCLNKAREDMRVVAADIRKEQLALDDEKRVEHARQRDEQAAIKRAQYEADAPARAAQDERNAQAYEDKQRQHQLSQAQRAAEAPQRAANEQAFQQKQQQHAIDQAQRGISPSQAAANQKAYDAKQADFQRKLDEAHQQAAQKAQERTEKQQRFQQKQSEAAQHKADVEARQKQAADKARQKQEEQAKQQQQLEQQQKQQQKQ
;
A
#
# COMPACT_ATOMS: atom_id res chain seq x y z
N MET A 1 29.74 -1.58 -63.83
CA MET A 1 31.17 -1.64 -64.22
C MET A 1 31.64 -0.21 -64.43
N PRO A 2 32.70 0.31 -63.78
CA PRO A 2 33.57 -0.16 -62.68
C PRO A 2 33.22 0.57 -61.35
N ALA A 3 33.46 0.14 -60.11
CA ALA A 3 34.51 -0.62 -59.42
C ALA A 3 35.78 0.19 -59.11
N PHE A 4 35.88 0.73 -57.88
CA PHE A 4 37.07 0.84 -56.98
C PHE A 4 36.54 1.31 -55.61
N ALA A 5 36.45 0.48 -54.56
CA ALA A 5 37.50 -0.07 -53.68
C ALA A 5 37.84 0.85 -52.48
N ALA A 6 37.21 0.51 -51.35
CA ALA A 6 37.61 0.52 -49.93
C ALA A 6 38.63 1.54 -49.37
N ALA A 7 38.24 2.17 -48.26
CA ALA A 7 39.04 2.25 -47.04
C ALA A 7 38.14 2.46 -45.81
N GLN A 8 38.21 1.52 -44.87
CA GLN A 8 37.72 1.61 -43.49
C GLN A 8 38.58 2.60 -42.70
N GLU A 9 37.96 3.49 -41.93
CA GLU A 9 38.55 4.00 -40.69
C GLU A 9 37.49 4.08 -39.59
N ASN A 10 37.76 3.34 -38.53
CA ASN A 10 37.00 3.23 -37.31
C ASN A 10 37.59 4.25 -36.33
N ALA A 11 36.84 5.27 -35.91
CA ALA A 11 37.27 6.17 -34.85
C ALA A 11 36.06 6.69 -34.05
N GLY A 12 35.97 6.20 -32.81
CA GLY A 12 35.52 6.98 -31.65
C GLY A 12 34.08 7.48 -31.65
N ALA A 13 33.14 6.61 -31.29
CA ALA A 13 31.87 7.05 -30.70
C ALA A 13 32.16 7.74 -29.35
N ALA A 14 32.34 9.06 -29.39
CA ALA A 14 32.30 9.91 -28.21
C ALA A 14 30.84 10.00 -27.76
N SER A 15 30.48 9.17 -26.79
CA SER A 15 29.19 9.24 -26.09
C SER A 15 28.97 10.66 -25.59
N SER A 16 27.92 11.26 -26.16
CA SER A 16 27.31 12.49 -25.72
C SER A 16 26.73 12.27 -24.32
N ALA A 17 27.45 12.72 -23.30
CA ALA A 17 26.96 12.89 -21.94
C ALA A 17 26.95 14.39 -21.61
N ALA A 18 26.10 15.15 -22.31
CA ALA A 18 25.64 16.44 -21.82
C ALA A 18 24.53 16.14 -20.80
N SER A 19 24.97 15.69 -19.62
CA SER A 19 24.09 15.54 -18.46
C SER A 19 23.76 16.93 -17.94
N THR A 20 22.52 17.29 -18.17
CA THR A 20 21.75 18.29 -17.45
C THR A 20 21.93 18.12 -15.94
N SER A 21 22.59 19.08 -15.31
CA SER A 21 22.53 19.34 -13.88
C SER A 21 23.30 20.62 -13.61
N ASP A 22 22.60 21.76 -13.59
CA ASP A 22 22.40 22.45 -12.32
C ASP A 22 21.34 23.56 -12.46
N ALA A 23 20.14 23.27 -11.97
CA ALA A 23 19.11 24.25 -11.70
C ALA A 23 19.36 24.90 -10.32
N ALA A 24 20.53 25.53 -10.15
CA ALA A 24 20.88 26.35 -8.97
C ALA A 24 21.28 27.77 -9.35
N SER A 25 20.65 28.37 -10.37
CA SER A 25 20.94 29.77 -10.74
C SER A 25 20.08 30.81 -10.02
N GLY A 26 19.23 30.41 -9.05
CA GLY A 26 18.42 31.36 -8.26
C GLY A 26 19.12 31.89 -6.98
N VAL A 27 20.20 31.25 -6.54
CA VAL A 27 20.87 31.54 -5.26
C VAL A 27 22.23 32.30 -5.36
N PRO A 28 22.94 32.40 -6.51
CA PRO A 28 24.28 32.97 -6.50
C PRO A 28 24.27 34.49 -6.21
N ALA A 29 23.28 35.24 -6.71
CA ALA A 29 23.19 36.68 -6.48
C ALA A 29 22.80 37.02 -5.03
N ALA A 30 21.88 36.27 -4.42
CA ALA A 30 21.47 36.48 -3.02
C ALA A 30 22.62 36.19 -2.05
N ASN A 31 23.35 35.09 -2.26
CA ASN A 31 24.52 34.75 -1.44
C ASN A 31 25.65 35.78 -1.57
N ASP A 32 25.78 36.40 -2.75
CA ASP A 32 26.79 37.43 -3.00
C ASP A 32 26.44 38.76 -2.30
N PHE A 33 25.19 39.19 -2.33
CA PHE A 33 24.74 40.37 -1.58
C PHE A 33 24.91 40.21 -0.07
N ASP A 34 24.64 39.02 0.46
CA ASP A 34 24.82 38.72 1.89
C ASP A 34 26.30 38.69 2.30
N ALA A 35 27.18 38.20 1.42
CA ALA A 35 28.62 38.22 1.66
C ALA A 35 29.18 39.66 1.68
N ARG A 36 28.74 40.50 0.74
CA ARG A 36 29.10 41.92 0.70
C ARG A 36 28.58 42.67 1.93
N GLN A 37 27.34 42.39 2.36
CA GLN A 37 26.76 42.96 3.58
C GLN A 37 27.60 42.63 4.82
N LYS A 38 27.95 41.35 5.02
CA LYS A 38 28.78 40.93 6.16
C LYS A 38 30.15 41.60 6.18
N THR A 39 30.72 41.87 5.01
CA THR A 39 31.99 42.59 4.89
C THR A 39 31.84 44.04 5.36
N LEU A 40 30.76 44.72 4.99
CA LEU A 40 30.45 46.08 5.46
C LEU A 40 30.17 46.12 6.97
N ASP A 41 29.45 45.13 7.50
CA ASP A 41 29.17 45.01 8.93
C ASP A 41 30.46 44.82 9.74
N SER A 42 31.35 43.95 9.26
CA SER A 42 32.67 43.72 9.87
C SER A 42 33.52 45.00 9.87
N ARG A 43 33.56 45.74 8.75
CA ARG A 43 34.27 47.03 8.67
C ARG A 43 33.69 48.08 9.61
N THR A 44 32.38 48.08 9.80
CA THR A 44 31.71 48.96 10.77
C THR A 44 32.15 48.63 12.18
N ALA A 45 32.10 47.35 12.57
CA ALA A 45 32.52 46.89 13.89
C ALA A 45 34.01 47.20 14.16
N GLU A 46 34.87 47.01 13.16
CA GLU A 46 36.30 47.37 13.28
C GLU A 46 36.49 48.89 13.45
N ASN A 47 35.75 49.71 12.69
CA ASN A 47 35.83 51.15 12.81
C ASN A 47 35.40 51.65 14.21
N ASP A 48 34.28 51.13 14.72
CA ASP A 48 33.78 51.43 16.05
C ASP A 48 34.76 50.99 17.14
N TYR A 49 35.35 49.80 17.00
CA TYR A 49 36.38 49.31 17.92
C TYR A 49 37.61 50.23 17.93
N ARG A 50 38.13 50.59 16.75
CA ARG A 50 39.29 51.49 16.62
C ARG A 50 39.01 52.85 17.22
N TYR A 51 37.80 53.39 17.01
CA TYR A 51 37.38 54.64 17.63
C TYR A 51 37.31 54.53 19.15
N GLY A 52 36.73 53.46 19.70
CA GLY A 52 36.67 53.21 21.15
C GLY A 52 38.05 53.14 21.80
N VAL A 53 38.99 52.42 21.17
CA VAL A 53 40.39 52.36 21.62
C VAL A 53 41.06 53.73 21.54
N ALA A 54 40.89 54.46 20.43
CA ALA A 54 41.44 55.80 20.28
C ALA A 54 40.88 56.78 21.31
N GLN A 55 39.58 56.70 21.60
CA GLN A 55 38.91 57.50 22.63
C GLN A 55 39.53 57.24 24.00
N HIS A 56 39.69 55.98 24.40
CA HIS A 56 40.33 55.62 25.66
C HIS A 56 41.77 56.17 25.74
N ASN A 57 42.55 56.02 24.67
CA ASN A 57 43.93 56.52 24.60
C ASN A 57 44.01 58.05 24.62
N CYS A 58 43.00 58.77 24.14
CA CYS A 58 42.96 60.22 24.16
C CYS A 58 42.83 60.79 25.58
N TYR A 59 42.17 60.08 26.50
CA TYR A 59 42.05 60.52 27.90
C TYR A 59 43.37 60.47 28.65
N SER A 60 44.36 59.71 28.17
CA SER A 60 45.71 59.67 28.72
C SER A 60 46.65 60.75 28.16
N LYS A 61 46.16 61.68 27.32
CA LYS A 61 46.95 62.75 26.70
C LYS A 61 46.63 64.12 27.29
N PHE A 62 47.61 65.02 27.26
CA PHE A 62 47.43 66.41 27.75
C PHE A 62 46.39 67.21 26.95
N PHE A 63 46.31 67.03 25.62
CA PHE A 63 45.34 67.72 24.76
C PHE A 63 44.15 66.80 24.38
N VAL A 64 43.38 66.38 25.38
CA VAL A 64 42.25 65.43 25.22
C VAL A 64 41.26 65.90 24.15
N ASN A 65 40.79 67.15 24.22
CA ASN A 65 39.76 67.66 23.29
C ASN A 65 40.22 67.62 21.82
N HIS A 66 41.46 68.00 21.53
CA HIS A 66 42.00 67.92 20.17
C HIS A 66 42.13 66.46 19.70
N CYS A 67 42.62 65.58 20.58
CA CYS A 67 42.74 64.16 20.28
C CYS A 67 41.38 63.51 19.98
N LEU A 68 40.34 63.81 20.77
CA LEU A 68 38.99 63.29 20.59
C LEU A 68 38.36 63.78 19.27
N ASN A 69 38.56 65.04 18.92
CA ASN A 69 38.07 65.59 17.66
C ASN A 69 38.70 64.87 16.47
N LYS A 70 40.03 64.69 16.49
CA LYS A 70 40.73 63.94 15.43
C LYS A 70 40.23 62.49 15.33
N ALA A 71 40.11 61.78 16.46
CA ALA A 71 39.60 60.41 16.46
C ALA A 71 38.17 60.31 15.90
N ARG A 72 37.33 61.31 16.18
CA ARG A 72 35.97 61.40 15.63
C ARG A 72 35.96 61.71 14.13
N GLU A 73 36.88 62.54 13.65
CA GLU A 73 37.05 62.81 12.22
C GLU A 73 37.47 61.54 11.46
N ASP A 74 38.48 60.83 11.97
CA ASP A 74 38.95 59.57 11.39
C ASP A 74 37.83 58.52 11.32
N MET A 75 37.03 58.41 12.38
CA MET A 75 35.83 57.55 12.44
C MET A 75 34.78 57.95 11.40
N ARG A 76 34.46 59.24 11.30
CA ARG A 76 33.46 59.76 10.35
C ARG A 76 33.82 59.54 8.89
N VAL A 77 35.11 59.66 8.53
CA VAL A 77 35.57 59.44 7.16
C VAL A 77 35.30 58.00 6.73
N VAL A 78 35.72 57.03 7.55
CA VAL A 78 35.51 55.61 7.25
C VAL A 78 34.02 55.25 7.28
N ALA A 79 33.26 55.79 8.24
CA ALA A 79 31.82 55.58 8.31
C ALA A 79 31.07 56.13 7.08
N ALA A 80 31.54 57.27 6.52
CA ALA A 80 30.99 57.83 5.29
C ALA A 80 31.25 56.92 4.09
N ASP A 81 32.45 56.34 3.98
CA ASP A 81 32.80 55.38 2.92
C ASP A 81 31.96 54.10 3.02
N ILE A 82 31.83 53.53 4.23
CA ILE A 82 30.98 52.35 4.47
C ILE A 82 29.53 52.65 4.08
N ARG A 83 28.99 53.81 4.47
CA ARG A 83 27.61 54.19 4.12
C ARG A 83 27.43 54.34 2.60
N LYS A 84 28.42 54.87 1.88
CA LYS A 84 28.37 54.98 0.42
C LYS A 84 28.28 53.60 -0.24
N GLU A 85 29.08 52.64 0.21
CA GLU A 85 29.05 51.27 -0.27
C GLU A 85 27.72 50.57 0.09
N GLN A 86 27.18 50.80 1.29
CA GLN A 86 25.89 50.27 1.70
C GLN A 86 24.74 50.77 0.80
N LEU A 87 24.73 52.07 0.49
CA LEU A 87 23.71 52.64 -0.39
C LEU A 87 23.77 52.04 -1.80
N ALA A 88 24.97 51.83 -2.34
CA ALA A 88 25.15 51.18 -3.63
C ALA A 88 24.63 49.73 -3.60
N LEU A 89 24.96 48.97 -2.54
CA LEU A 89 24.45 47.61 -2.35
C LEU A 89 22.92 47.57 -2.27
N ASP A 90 22.31 48.51 -1.55
CA ASP A 90 20.85 48.58 -1.40
C ASP A 90 20.16 49.01 -2.71
N ASP A 91 20.79 49.88 -3.51
CA ASP A 91 20.32 50.23 -4.85
C ASP A 91 20.32 49.01 -5.78
N GLU A 92 21.41 48.22 -5.79
CA GLU A 92 21.49 46.97 -6.55
C GLU A 92 20.39 45.98 -6.13
N LYS A 93 20.20 45.77 -4.82
CA LYS A 93 19.12 44.92 -4.29
C LYS A 93 17.73 45.41 -4.73
N ARG A 94 17.49 46.73 -4.70
CA ARG A 94 16.21 47.32 -5.13
C ARG A 94 15.93 47.04 -6.60
N VAL A 95 16.92 47.24 -7.47
CA VAL A 95 16.78 46.98 -8.91
C VAL A 95 16.47 45.51 -9.15
N GLU A 96 17.17 44.60 -8.46
CA GLU A 96 16.98 43.18 -8.72
C GLU A 96 15.65 42.64 -8.20
N HIS A 97 15.18 43.12 -7.04
CA HIS A 97 13.83 42.84 -6.60
C HIS A 97 12.76 43.43 -7.53
N ALA A 98 13.02 44.59 -8.17
CA ALA A 98 12.11 45.12 -9.18
C ALA A 98 12.03 44.21 -10.40
N ARG A 99 13.19 43.76 -10.93
CA ARG A 99 13.25 42.78 -12.02
C ARG A 99 12.50 41.49 -11.68
N GLN A 100 12.76 40.92 -10.50
CA GLN A 100 12.10 39.68 -10.07
C GLN A 100 10.57 39.84 -10.01
N ARG A 101 10.07 40.98 -9.52
CA ARG A 101 8.63 41.26 -9.51
C ARG A 101 8.07 41.35 -10.94
N ASP A 102 8.76 42.03 -11.83
CA ASP A 102 8.33 42.20 -13.22
C ASP A 102 8.33 40.86 -13.98
N GLU A 103 9.36 40.03 -13.78
CA GLU A 103 9.46 38.67 -14.31
C GLU A 103 8.31 37.79 -13.78
N GLN A 104 8.07 37.78 -12.46
CA GLN A 104 6.96 37.03 -11.87
C GLN A 104 5.59 37.53 -12.35
N ALA A 105 5.42 38.85 -12.51
CA ALA A 105 4.19 39.43 -13.05
C ALA A 105 3.99 39.07 -14.52
N ALA A 106 5.07 39.00 -15.32
CA ALA A 106 5.02 38.54 -16.70
C ALA A 106 4.64 37.05 -16.78
N ILE A 107 5.25 36.19 -15.96
CA ILE A 107 4.91 34.76 -15.90
C ILE A 107 3.44 34.57 -15.50
N LYS A 108 2.97 35.26 -14.45
CA LYS A 108 1.57 35.18 -14.04
C LYS A 108 0.63 35.66 -15.14
N ARG A 109 0.92 36.79 -15.79
CA ARG A 109 0.11 37.28 -16.91
C ARG A 109 0.03 36.26 -18.04
N ALA A 110 1.17 35.69 -18.45
CA ALA A 110 1.22 34.66 -19.48
C ALA A 110 0.40 33.42 -19.09
N GLN A 111 0.45 32.97 -17.83
CA GLN A 111 -0.38 31.87 -17.33
C GLN A 111 -1.87 32.21 -17.38
N TYR A 112 -2.26 33.39 -16.88
CA TYR A 112 -3.65 33.84 -16.92
C TYR A 112 -4.20 33.93 -18.35
N GLU A 113 -3.40 34.40 -19.30
CA GLU A 113 -3.74 34.47 -20.72
C GLU A 113 -3.86 33.08 -21.34
N ALA A 114 -2.91 32.17 -21.05
CA ALA A 114 -2.97 30.79 -21.50
C ALA A 114 -4.20 30.04 -20.96
N ASP A 115 -4.58 30.31 -19.71
CA ASP A 115 -5.74 29.70 -19.04
C ASP A 115 -7.07 30.41 -19.36
N ALA A 116 -7.04 31.58 -20.00
CA ALA A 116 -8.24 32.36 -20.33
C ALA A 116 -9.32 31.57 -21.10
N PRO A 117 -9.01 30.83 -22.18
CA PRO A 117 -10.05 30.06 -22.90
C PRO A 117 -10.63 28.94 -22.05
N ALA A 118 -9.82 28.27 -21.23
CA ALA A 118 -10.28 27.21 -20.34
C ALA A 118 -11.23 27.77 -19.26
N ARG A 119 -10.91 28.95 -18.70
CA ARG A 119 -11.77 29.67 -17.75
C ARG A 119 -13.09 30.09 -18.39
N ALA A 120 -13.04 30.72 -19.57
CA ALA A 120 -14.25 31.10 -20.31
C ALA A 120 -15.15 29.89 -20.60
N ALA A 121 -14.57 28.78 -21.07
CA ALA A 121 -15.32 27.55 -21.32
C ALA A 121 -15.92 26.95 -20.02
N GLN A 122 -15.24 27.08 -18.87
CA GLN A 122 -15.79 26.66 -17.59
C GLN A 122 -16.94 27.55 -17.13
N ASP A 123 -16.82 28.86 -17.30
CA ASP A 123 -17.85 29.84 -16.95
C ASP A 123 -19.11 29.62 -17.79
N GLU A 124 -18.97 29.35 -19.09
CA GLU A 124 -20.08 28.97 -19.97
C GLU A 124 -20.74 27.67 -19.52
N ARG A 125 -19.96 26.62 -19.20
CA ARG A 125 -20.52 25.35 -18.68
C ARG A 125 -21.28 25.57 -17.37
N ASN A 126 -20.75 26.41 -16.49
CA ASN A 126 -21.38 26.72 -15.21
C ASN A 126 -22.70 27.47 -15.42
N ALA A 127 -22.73 28.45 -16.33
CA ALA A 127 -23.94 29.20 -16.69
C ALA A 127 -25.02 28.27 -17.28
N GLN A 128 -24.64 27.42 -18.25
CA GLN A 128 -25.56 26.45 -18.84
C GLN A 128 -26.12 25.48 -17.80
N ALA A 129 -25.27 24.92 -16.94
CA ALA A 129 -25.70 24.01 -15.88
C ALA A 129 -26.65 24.69 -14.87
N TYR A 130 -26.45 25.98 -14.60
CA TYR A 130 -27.36 26.75 -13.75
C TYR A 130 -28.73 26.92 -14.40
N GLU A 131 -28.78 27.32 -15.67
CA GLU A 131 -30.03 27.44 -16.41
C GLU A 131 -30.77 26.12 -16.56
N ASP A 132 -30.05 25.03 -16.85
CA ASP A 132 -30.63 23.68 -16.93
C ASP A 132 -31.27 23.26 -15.61
N LYS A 133 -30.60 23.52 -14.48
CA LYS A 133 -31.16 23.24 -13.15
C LYS A 133 -32.40 24.07 -12.88
N GLN A 134 -32.43 25.34 -13.29
CA GLN A 134 -33.63 26.16 -13.17
C GLN A 134 -34.79 25.58 -13.99
N ARG A 135 -34.55 25.19 -15.26
CA ARG A 135 -35.56 24.54 -16.10
C ARG A 135 -36.07 23.24 -15.50
N GLN A 136 -35.17 22.37 -15.05
CA GLN A 136 -35.52 21.10 -14.40
C GLN A 136 -36.34 21.32 -13.13
N HIS A 137 -36.01 22.33 -12.34
CA HIS A 137 -36.77 22.68 -11.15
C HIS A 137 -38.20 23.10 -11.51
N GLN A 138 -38.37 23.95 -12.52
CA GLN A 138 -39.69 24.37 -13.01
C GLN A 138 -40.49 23.17 -13.53
N LEU A 139 -39.87 22.28 -14.32
CA LEU A 139 -40.51 21.06 -14.81
C LEU A 139 -40.92 20.12 -13.67
N SER A 140 -40.04 19.90 -12.70
CA SER A 140 -40.33 19.08 -11.52
C SER A 140 -41.47 19.67 -10.67
N GLN A 141 -41.52 21.00 -10.53
CA GLN A 141 -42.65 21.66 -9.87
C GLN A 141 -43.95 21.47 -10.65
N ALA A 142 -43.93 21.66 -11.97
CA ALA A 142 -45.11 21.46 -12.81
C ALA A 142 -45.61 20.01 -12.77
N GLN A 143 -44.71 19.03 -12.84
CA GLN A 143 -45.04 17.60 -12.71
C GLN A 143 -45.63 17.30 -11.33
N ARG A 144 -45.01 17.81 -10.25
CA ARG A 144 -45.57 17.64 -8.90
C ARG A 144 -46.94 18.27 -8.78
N ALA A 145 -47.19 19.45 -9.34
CA ALA A 145 -48.50 20.06 -9.32
C ALA A 145 -49.53 19.23 -10.10
N ALA A 146 -49.17 18.71 -11.29
CA ALA A 146 -50.04 17.86 -12.10
C ALA A 146 -50.40 16.53 -11.44
N GLU A 147 -49.45 15.89 -10.75
CA GLU A 147 -49.64 14.62 -10.05
C GLU A 147 -50.26 14.77 -8.65
N ALA A 148 -50.37 16.00 -8.12
CA ALA A 148 -50.94 16.25 -6.79
C ALA A 148 -52.32 15.62 -6.56
N PRO A 149 -53.32 15.75 -7.46
CA PRO A 149 -54.62 15.11 -7.28
C PRO A 149 -54.52 13.57 -7.26
N GLN A 150 -53.68 12.98 -8.11
CA GLN A 150 -53.49 11.54 -8.14
C GLN A 150 -52.79 11.03 -6.88
N ARG A 151 -51.79 11.77 -6.35
CA ARG A 151 -51.17 11.44 -5.05
C ARG A 151 -52.18 11.51 -3.91
N ALA A 152 -53.03 12.53 -3.89
CA ALA A 152 -54.08 12.66 -2.88
C ALA A 152 -55.08 11.48 -2.95
N ALA A 153 -55.51 11.10 -4.16
CA ALA A 153 -56.38 9.94 -4.35
C ALA A 153 -55.72 8.62 -3.91
N ASN A 154 -54.44 8.43 -4.25
CA ASN A 154 -53.67 7.25 -3.82
C ASN A 154 -53.52 7.19 -2.30
N GLU A 155 -53.26 8.33 -1.66
CA GLU A 155 -53.17 8.41 -0.20
C GLU A 155 -54.51 8.07 0.47
N GLN A 156 -55.63 8.62 -0.03
CA GLN A 156 -56.96 8.25 0.45
C GLN A 156 -57.25 6.76 0.27
N ALA A 157 -56.92 6.19 -0.89
CA ALA A 157 -57.12 4.76 -1.15
C ALA A 157 -56.27 3.88 -0.21
N PHE A 158 -55.03 4.31 0.11
CA PHE A 158 -54.18 3.61 1.07
C PHE A 158 -54.76 3.67 2.48
N GLN A 159 -55.23 4.83 2.93
CA GLN A 159 -55.88 4.99 4.22
C GLN A 159 -57.15 4.12 4.34
N GLN A 160 -57.97 4.08 3.29
CA GLN A 160 -59.14 3.18 3.24
C GLN A 160 -58.75 1.72 3.32
N LYS A 161 -57.72 1.29 2.60
CA LYS A 161 -57.21 -0.09 2.68
C LYS A 161 -56.67 -0.42 4.07
N GLN A 162 -56.01 0.52 4.75
CA GLN A 162 -55.58 0.32 6.13
C GLN A 162 -56.76 0.13 7.07
N GLN A 163 -57.80 0.97 6.96
CA GLN A 163 -59.03 0.83 7.75
C GLN A 163 -59.71 -0.50 7.49
N GLN A 164 -59.84 -0.90 6.22
CA GLN A 164 -60.41 -2.18 5.85
C GLN A 164 -59.60 -3.34 6.44
N HIS A 165 -58.26 -3.26 6.39
CA HIS A 165 -57.40 -4.29 6.98
C HIS A 165 -57.55 -4.35 8.50
N ALA A 166 -57.72 -3.22 9.20
CA ALA A 166 -57.99 -3.20 10.63
C ALA A 166 -59.36 -3.84 10.97
N ILE A 167 -60.40 -3.53 10.19
CA ILE A 167 -61.73 -4.14 10.33
C ILE A 167 -61.66 -5.64 10.07
N ASP A 168 -61.01 -6.04 8.98
CA ASP A 168 -60.80 -7.44 8.62
C ASP A 168 -60.01 -8.19 9.68
N GLN A 169 -59.01 -7.58 10.31
CA GLN A 169 -58.27 -8.19 11.42
C GLN A 169 -59.16 -8.35 12.66
N ALA A 170 -59.99 -7.35 12.98
CA ALA A 170 -60.95 -7.44 14.07
C ALA A 170 -61.99 -8.56 13.82
N GLN A 171 -62.46 -8.69 12.57
CA GLN A 171 -63.40 -9.75 12.16
C GLN A 171 -62.75 -11.12 12.09
N ARG A 172 -61.51 -11.19 11.60
CA ARG A 172 -60.69 -12.42 11.58
C ARG A 172 -60.07 -12.74 12.93
N GLY A 173 -60.47 -12.05 14.01
CA GLY A 173 -60.04 -12.32 15.37
C GLY A 173 -60.19 -13.80 15.71
N ILE A 174 -59.12 -14.55 15.47
CA ILE A 174 -58.88 -15.88 15.99
C ILE A 174 -59.10 -15.71 17.49
N SER A 175 -60.10 -16.39 18.06
CA SER A 175 -60.36 -16.28 19.48
C SER A 175 -59.06 -16.54 20.25
N PRO A 176 -58.81 -15.88 21.40
CA PRO A 176 -57.56 -16.10 22.17
C PRO A 176 -57.29 -17.59 22.44
N SER A 177 -58.34 -18.43 22.47
CA SER A 177 -58.24 -19.90 22.51
C SER A 177 -57.65 -20.54 21.25
N GLN A 178 -58.01 -20.09 20.04
CA GLN A 178 -57.46 -20.62 18.79
C GLN A 178 -56.02 -20.12 18.56
N ALA A 179 -55.68 -18.90 18.96
CA ALA A 179 -54.32 -18.37 18.87
C ALA A 179 -53.37 -19.17 19.78
N ALA A 180 -53.79 -19.44 21.02
CA ALA A 180 -53.04 -20.28 21.94
C ALA A 180 -52.91 -21.74 21.44
N ALA A 181 -53.94 -22.28 20.79
CA ALA A 181 -53.87 -23.62 20.19
C ALA A 181 -52.88 -23.69 19.01
N ASN A 182 -52.89 -22.67 18.14
CA ASN A 182 -51.97 -22.58 17.01
C ASN A 182 -50.51 -22.40 17.47
N GLN A 183 -50.28 -21.58 18.51
CA GLN A 183 -48.95 -21.39 19.09
C GLN A 183 -48.42 -22.69 19.71
N LYS A 184 -49.24 -23.39 20.51
CA LYS A 184 -48.86 -24.71 21.05
C LYS A 184 -48.56 -25.72 19.95
N ALA A 185 -49.34 -25.73 18.88
CA ALA A 185 -49.09 -26.63 17.74
C ALA A 185 -47.79 -26.28 17.00
N TYR A 186 -47.43 -25.00 16.92
CA TYR A 186 -46.17 -24.56 16.33
C TYR A 186 -44.97 -24.93 17.22
N ASP A 187 -45.05 -24.65 18.51
CA ASP A 187 -43.98 -24.95 19.47
C ASP A 187 -43.73 -26.46 19.59
N ALA A 188 -44.80 -27.27 19.58
CA ALA A 188 -44.69 -28.72 19.53
C ALA A 188 -43.98 -29.21 18.25
N LYS A 189 -44.30 -28.63 17.09
CA LYS A 189 -43.62 -28.97 15.82
C LYS A 189 -42.15 -28.57 15.82
N GLN A 190 -41.81 -27.42 16.41
CA GLN A 190 -40.41 -26.99 16.55
C GLN A 190 -39.63 -27.93 17.47
N ALA A 191 -40.20 -28.31 18.61
CA ALA A 191 -39.59 -29.28 19.51
C ALA A 191 -39.42 -30.66 18.85
N ASP A 192 -40.40 -31.13 18.08
CA ASP A 192 -40.32 -32.38 17.33
C ASP A 192 -39.21 -32.34 16.27
N PHE A 193 -39.07 -31.22 15.57
CA PHE A 193 -38.03 -31.03 14.58
C PHE A 193 -36.64 -31.06 15.22
N GLN A 194 -36.46 -30.34 16.34
CA GLN A 194 -35.20 -30.34 17.07
C GLN A 194 -34.83 -31.74 17.57
N ARG A 195 -35.80 -32.46 18.15
CA ARG A 195 -35.58 -33.85 18.59
C ARG A 195 -35.13 -34.76 17.45
N LYS A 196 -35.73 -34.61 16.26
CA LYS A 196 -35.33 -35.39 15.07
C LYS A 196 -33.93 -35.04 14.59
N LEU A 197 -33.51 -33.78 14.68
CA LEU A 197 -32.14 -33.39 14.35
C LEU A 197 -31.14 -34.01 15.33
N ASP A 198 -31.41 -33.90 16.63
CA ASP A 198 -30.54 -34.45 17.67
C ASP A 198 -30.40 -35.98 17.52
N GLU A 199 -31.51 -36.68 17.26
CA GLU A 199 -31.51 -38.11 16.98
C GLU A 199 -30.70 -38.45 15.72
N ALA A 200 -30.86 -37.69 14.63
CA ALA A 200 -30.10 -37.88 13.40
C ALA A 200 -28.59 -37.66 13.63
N HIS A 201 -28.20 -36.67 14.44
CA HIS A 201 -26.80 -36.43 14.81
C HIS A 201 -26.22 -37.59 15.61
N GLN A 202 -26.96 -38.10 16.60
CA GLN A 202 -26.52 -39.26 17.39
C GLN A 202 -26.34 -40.50 16.51
N GLN A 203 -27.29 -40.77 15.61
CA GLN A 203 -27.18 -41.90 14.68
C GLN A 203 -26.00 -41.73 13.70
N ALA A 204 -25.75 -40.52 13.20
CA ALA A 204 -24.61 -40.24 12.34
C ALA A 204 -23.27 -40.46 13.07
N ALA A 205 -23.17 -40.03 14.33
CA ALA A 205 -22.00 -40.24 15.17
C ALA A 205 -21.73 -41.74 15.41
N GLN A 206 -22.76 -42.52 15.76
CA GLN A 206 -22.64 -43.97 15.93
C GLN A 206 -22.17 -44.66 14.64
N LYS A 207 -22.78 -44.33 13.49
CA LYS A 207 -22.36 -44.87 12.19
C LYS A 207 -20.95 -44.46 11.79
N ALA A 208 -20.49 -43.28 12.20
CA ALA A 208 -19.10 -42.87 11.98
C ALA A 208 -18.12 -43.73 12.79
N GLN A 209 -18.40 -43.95 14.07
CA GLN A 209 -17.61 -44.83 14.94
C GLN A 209 -17.55 -46.27 14.39
N GLU A 210 -18.70 -46.83 14.01
CA GLU A 210 -18.78 -48.18 13.45
C GLU A 210 -17.96 -48.32 12.15
N ARG A 211 -17.94 -47.28 11.30
CA ARG A 211 -17.10 -47.27 10.09
C ARG A 211 -15.61 -47.31 10.42
N THR A 212 -15.17 -46.52 11.40
CA THR A 212 -13.78 -46.52 11.86
C THR A 212 -13.39 -47.88 12.44
N GLU A 213 -14.22 -48.48 13.29
CA GLU A 213 -13.96 -49.81 13.85
C GLU A 213 -13.91 -50.90 12.79
N LYS A 214 -14.84 -50.88 11.81
CA LYS A 214 -14.81 -51.82 10.68
C LYS A 214 -13.56 -51.65 9.84
N GLN A 215 -13.13 -50.41 9.59
CA GLN A 215 -11.89 -50.13 8.85
C GLN A 215 -10.66 -50.67 9.59
N GLN A 216 -10.56 -50.45 10.91
CA GLN A 216 -9.48 -50.98 11.73
C GLN A 216 -9.47 -52.52 11.73
N ARG A 217 -10.62 -53.16 11.93
CA ARG A 217 -10.75 -54.63 11.87
C ARG A 217 -10.36 -55.19 10.51
N PHE A 218 -10.69 -54.49 9.42
CA PHE A 218 -10.30 -54.91 8.08
C PHE A 218 -8.79 -54.81 7.87
N GLN A 219 -8.15 -53.72 8.32
CA GLN A 219 -6.69 -53.57 8.26
C GLN A 219 -5.97 -54.63 9.11
N GLN A 220 -6.45 -54.89 10.33
CA GLN A 220 -5.91 -55.95 11.20
C GLN A 220 -5.98 -57.31 10.51
N LYS A 221 -7.13 -57.67 9.93
CA LYS A 221 -7.28 -58.93 9.17
C LYS A 221 -6.33 -59.02 7.99
N GLN A 222 -6.07 -57.92 7.28
CA GLN A 222 -5.08 -57.93 6.19
C GLN A 222 -3.66 -58.16 6.71
N SER A 223 -3.27 -57.51 7.81
CA SER A 223 -1.95 -57.73 8.42
C SER A 223 -1.79 -59.14 8.97
N GLU A 224 -2.81 -59.69 9.63
CA GLU A 224 -2.80 -61.07 10.16
C GLU A 224 -2.72 -62.09 9.02
N ALA A 225 -3.46 -61.88 7.92
CA ALA A 225 -3.37 -62.74 6.75
C ALA A 225 -1.98 -62.70 6.08
N ALA A 226 -1.35 -61.52 6.02
CA ALA A 226 0.00 -61.36 5.47
C ALA A 226 1.07 -62.03 6.37
N GLN A 227 0.98 -61.85 7.69
CA GLN A 227 1.84 -62.50 8.67
C GLN A 227 1.70 -64.02 8.59
N HIS A 228 0.47 -64.53 8.60
CA HIS A 228 0.20 -65.96 8.49
C HIS A 228 0.77 -66.54 7.18
N LYS A 229 0.64 -65.83 6.06
CA LYS A 229 1.25 -66.24 4.78
C LYS A 229 2.78 -66.31 4.89
N ALA A 230 3.42 -65.28 5.45
CA ALA A 230 4.88 -65.25 5.63
C ALA A 230 5.37 -66.38 6.57
N ASP A 231 4.65 -66.66 7.65
CA ASP A 231 4.96 -67.74 8.60
C ASP A 231 4.85 -69.11 7.92
N VAL A 232 3.82 -69.33 7.10
CA VAL A 232 3.66 -70.56 6.33
C VAL A 232 4.79 -70.72 5.30
N GLU A 233 5.15 -69.67 4.57
CA GLU A 233 6.27 -69.68 3.61
C GLU A 233 7.62 -69.93 4.31
N ALA A 234 7.86 -69.31 5.45
CA ALA A 234 9.07 -69.53 6.25
C ALA A 234 9.16 -70.97 6.74
N ARG A 235 8.04 -71.53 7.24
CA ARG A 235 7.97 -72.95 7.66
C ARG A 235 8.20 -73.90 6.48
N GLN A 236 7.70 -73.58 5.29
CA GLN A 236 7.94 -74.36 4.07
C GLN A 236 9.42 -74.30 3.63
N LYS A 237 10.05 -73.12 3.63
CA LYS A 237 11.48 -72.97 3.33
C LYS A 237 12.35 -73.74 4.32
N GLN A 238 12.10 -73.58 5.62
CA GLN A 238 12.81 -74.34 6.65
C GLN A 238 12.65 -75.86 6.48
N ALA A 239 11.46 -76.33 6.09
CA ALA A 239 11.25 -77.75 5.78
C ALA A 239 12.01 -78.20 4.53
N ALA A 240 12.03 -77.38 3.47
CA ALA A 240 12.77 -77.66 2.24
C ALA A 240 14.29 -77.66 2.45
N ASP A 241 14.81 -76.70 3.22
CA ASP A 241 16.24 -76.61 3.57
C ASP A 241 16.67 -77.80 4.43
N LYS A 242 15.86 -78.18 5.44
CA LYS A 242 16.10 -79.41 6.21
C LYS A 242 16.07 -80.66 5.34
N ALA A 243 15.20 -80.72 4.32
CA ALA A 243 15.17 -81.83 3.38
C ALA A 243 16.41 -81.88 2.47
N ARG A 244 16.87 -80.72 1.96
CA ARG A 244 18.11 -80.61 1.17
C ARG A 244 19.34 -80.98 1.97
N GLN A 245 19.46 -80.49 3.21
CA GLN A 245 20.55 -80.86 4.11
C GLN A 245 20.61 -82.39 4.32
N LYS A 246 19.47 -83.04 4.56
CA LYS A 246 19.42 -84.51 4.66
C LYS A 246 19.83 -85.20 3.36
N GLN A 247 19.43 -84.70 2.19
CA GLN A 247 19.84 -85.25 0.89
C GLN A 247 21.35 -85.09 0.64
N GLU A 248 21.93 -83.92 0.98
CA GLU A 248 23.37 -83.68 0.86
C GLU A 248 24.17 -84.56 1.82
N GLU A 249 23.70 -84.75 3.06
CA GLU A 249 24.30 -85.68 4.02
C GLU A 249 24.26 -87.12 3.51
N GLN A 250 23.14 -87.56 2.94
CA GLN A 250 23.00 -88.89 2.32
C GLN A 250 23.91 -89.05 1.09
N ALA A 251 23.99 -88.04 0.21
CA ALA A 251 24.86 -88.07 -0.97
C ALA A 251 26.35 -88.09 -0.59
N LYS A 252 26.76 -87.33 0.43
CA LYS A 252 28.13 -87.38 0.98
C LYS A 252 28.44 -88.75 1.58
N GLN A 253 27.51 -89.37 2.31
CA GLN A 253 27.67 -90.75 2.79
C GLN A 253 27.82 -91.74 1.63
N GLN A 254 26.99 -91.64 0.59
CA GLN A 254 27.10 -92.50 -0.60
C GLN A 254 28.44 -92.31 -1.33
N GLN A 255 28.89 -91.07 -1.53
CA GLN A 255 30.20 -90.81 -2.14
C GLN A 255 31.36 -91.34 -1.29
N GLN A 256 31.29 -91.23 0.03
CA GLN A 256 32.30 -91.82 0.92
C GLN A 256 32.31 -93.35 0.82
N LEU A 257 31.15 -93.99 0.74
CA LEU A 257 31.03 -95.43 0.52
C LEU A 257 31.57 -95.85 -0.86
N GLU A 258 31.25 -95.12 -1.93
CA GLU A 258 31.78 -95.37 -3.29
C GLU A 258 33.29 -95.15 -3.37
N GLN A 259 33.84 -94.12 -2.71
CA GLN A 259 35.29 -93.89 -2.66
C GLN A 259 35.99 -95.01 -1.88
N GLN A 260 35.41 -95.47 -0.77
CA GLN A 260 35.92 -96.65 -0.05
C GLN A 260 35.88 -97.91 -0.94
N GLN A 261 34.81 -98.12 -1.71
CA GLN A 261 34.73 -99.24 -2.67
C GLN A 261 35.75 -99.12 -3.81
N LYS A 262 35.94 -97.93 -4.40
CA LYS A 262 36.95 -97.69 -5.45
C LYS A 262 38.38 -97.83 -4.94
N GLN A 263 38.65 -97.49 -3.67
CA GLN A 263 39.95 -97.73 -3.05
C GLN A 263 40.17 -99.22 -2.77
N GLN A 264 39.13 -99.97 -2.41
CA GLN A 264 39.19 -101.44 -2.27
C GLN A 264 39.37 -102.17 -3.60
N GLN A 265 38.82 -101.66 -4.71
CA GLN A 265 38.99 -102.27 -6.05
C GLN A 265 40.34 -101.96 -6.74
N LYS A 266 41.19 -101.12 -6.13
CA LYS A 266 42.53 -100.77 -6.65
C LYS A 266 43.69 -101.43 -5.88
N GLN A 267 43.39 -102.34 -4.97
CA GLN A 267 44.36 -103.24 -4.32
C GLN A 267 44.14 -104.66 -4.82
#